data_AF-A0A7V9C746-F1
#
_entry.id   AF-A0A7V9C746-F1
#
_cell.length_a   1.000
_cell.length_b   1.000
_cell.length_c   1.000
_cell.angle_alpha   90.00
_cell.angle_beta   90.00
_cell.angle_gamma   90.00
#
_symmetry.space_group_name_H-M   'P 1'
#
loop_
_entity.id
_entity.type
_entity.pdbx_description
1 polymer ?
#
loop_
_entity_poly.entity_id
_entity_poly.type
_entity_poly.pdbx_seq_one_letter_code
_entity_poly.pdbx_strand_id
1 'polypeptide(L)'
;MRSRIRIERIDLSELGDLVDSQDYQAGYLDPSTGEVFRAFEGEVFGEDGAPLDLDQVDWVAVGGSTSSRAAYGDMEEFSAAVGDPEVATRLGSALGGRGAFRRFKDAVYDTPEEIRAAWHRFRDLRSQIRATEWLVDEDLVDEAEAGAVMGRLEADCDNELRPVPSRRREPA
;
A
#
# COMPACT_ATOMS: atom_id res chain seq x y z
N MET A 1 -8.67 22.42 16.80
CA MET A 1 -8.86 22.13 15.36
C MET A 1 -7.46 21.98 14.80
N ARG A 2 -7.07 20.77 14.42
CA ARG A 2 -5.76 20.55 13.77
C ARG A 2 -5.79 21.25 12.41
N SER A 3 -4.68 21.87 12.02
CA SER A 3 -4.59 22.50 10.70
C SER A 3 -4.49 21.41 9.64
N ARG A 4 -5.27 21.52 8.56
CA ARG A 4 -5.18 20.60 7.43
C ARG A 4 -3.87 20.80 6.67
N ILE A 5 -3.24 19.70 6.32
CA ILE A 5 -1.98 19.65 5.57
C ILE A 5 -2.30 19.50 4.09
N ARG A 6 -1.43 20.05 3.25
CA ARG A 6 -1.45 19.80 1.80
C ARG A 6 -0.99 18.37 1.55
N ILE A 7 -1.81 17.56 0.88
CA ILE A 7 -1.49 16.14 0.65
C ILE A 7 -0.17 15.95 -0.12
N GLU A 8 0.20 16.91 -0.97
CA GLU A 8 1.46 16.91 -1.74
C GLU A 8 2.72 16.98 -0.88
N ARG A 9 2.60 17.31 0.41
CA ARG A 9 3.72 17.33 1.37
C ARG A 9 3.96 15.97 2.03
N ILE A 10 3.05 15.02 1.84
CA ILE A 10 3.08 13.72 2.51
C ILE A 10 3.58 12.70 1.49
N ASP A 11 4.57 11.90 1.88
CA ASP A 11 4.95 10.73 1.08
C ASP A 11 3.89 9.63 1.28
N LEU A 12 2.95 9.57 0.33
CA LEU A 12 1.86 8.59 0.37
C LEU A 12 2.37 7.15 0.22
N SER A 13 3.51 6.94 -0.43
CA SER A 13 4.09 5.60 -0.57
C SER A 13 4.56 5.11 0.79
N GLU A 14 5.31 5.95 1.52
CA GLU A 14 5.78 5.61 2.85
C GLU A 14 4.62 5.47 3.85
N LEU A 15 3.67 6.41 3.82
CA LEU A 15 2.50 6.36 4.69
C LEU A 15 1.65 5.11 4.41
N GLY A 16 1.46 4.76 3.14
CA GLY A 16 0.74 3.55 2.71
C GLY A 16 1.34 2.29 3.30
N ASP A 17 2.67 2.13 3.24
CA ASP A 17 3.35 0.98 3.83
C ASP A 17 3.10 0.85 5.34
N LEU A 18 3.00 1.97 6.06
CA LEU A 18 2.65 1.96 7.48
C LEU A 18 1.17 1.60 7.71
N VAL A 19 0.26 2.19 6.94
CA VAL A 19 -1.20 1.91 6.98
C VAL A 19 -1.49 0.43 6.71
N ASP A 20 -0.77 -0.17 5.76
CA ASP A 20 -0.87 -1.58 5.39
C ASP A 20 -0.19 -2.54 6.37
N SER A 21 0.57 -2.03 7.33
CA SER A 21 1.18 -2.87 8.37
C SER A 21 0.12 -3.53 9.25
N GLN A 22 0.39 -4.78 9.64
CA GLN A 22 -0.43 -5.48 10.64
C GLN A 22 -0.12 -5.03 12.07
N ASP A 23 1.01 -4.36 12.26
CA ASP A 23 1.41 -3.86 13.57
C ASP A 23 0.59 -2.61 13.88
N TYR A 24 -0.05 -2.61 15.05
CA TYR A 24 -0.60 -1.40 15.62
C TYR A 24 0.56 -0.44 15.90
N GLN A 25 0.41 0.84 15.54
CA GLN A 25 1.47 1.84 15.68
C GLN A 25 2.75 1.46 14.94
N ALA A 26 2.62 1.02 13.69
CA ALA A 26 3.75 0.76 12.79
C ALA A 26 4.60 2.02 12.52
N GLY A 27 4.04 3.20 12.75
CA GLY A 27 4.77 4.46 12.73
C GLY A 27 3.89 5.66 13.08
N TYR A 28 4.34 6.83 12.70
CA TYR A 28 3.73 8.12 13.03
C TYR A 28 3.79 9.09 11.86
N LEU A 29 2.83 9.99 11.78
CA LEU A 29 2.81 11.14 10.87
C LEU A 29 2.90 12.42 11.70
N ASP A 30 3.83 13.31 11.36
CA ASP A 30 3.85 14.67 11.88
C ASP A 30 2.85 15.54 11.10
N PRO A 31 1.74 15.98 11.72
CA PRO A 31 0.72 16.74 11.02
C PRO A 31 1.10 18.21 10.77
N SER A 32 2.25 18.67 11.23
CA SER A 32 2.74 20.03 10.98
C SER A 32 3.67 20.09 9.77
N THR A 33 4.45 19.03 9.52
CA THR A 33 5.42 18.99 8.43
C THR A 33 4.96 18.13 7.26
N GLY A 34 4.20 17.06 7.53
CA GLY A 34 3.86 15.99 6.61
C GLY A 34 4.85 14.81 6.62
N GLU A 35 5.81 14.81 7.54
CA GLU A 35 6.85 13.77 7.63
C GLU A 35 6.31 12.49 8.24
N VAL A 36 6.73 11.36 7.65
CA VAL A 36 6.35 10.02 8.07
C VAL A 36 7.54 9.38 8.79
N PHE A 37 7.28 8.78 9.95
CA PHE A 37 8.30 8.15 10.79
C PHE A 37 7.93 6.70 11.06
N ARG A 38 8.79 5.76 10.70
CA ARG A 38 8.60 4.36 11.06
C ARG A 38 8.93 4.13 12.54
N ALA A 39 8.07 3.39 13.22
CA ALA A 39 8.35 2.90 14.57
C ALA A 39 8.97 1.50 14.50
N PHE A 40 9.93 1.24 15.39
CA PHE A 40 10.50 -0.07 15.61
C PHE A 40 10.21 -0.47 17.05
N GLU A 41 9.45 -1.56 17.23
CA GLU A 41 8.99 -2.02 18.55
C GLU A 41 8.27 -0.92 19.37
N GLY A 42 7.58 0.01 18.69
CA GLY A 42 6.85 1.12 19.29
C GLY A 42 7.68 2.40 19.51
N GLU A 43 8.98 2.37 19.23
CA GLU A 43 9.87 3.53 19.37
C GLU A 43 10.19 4.17 18.02
N VAL A 44 10.27 5.50 17.99
CA VAL A 44 10.84 6.26 16.86
C VAL A 44 12.19 6.79 17.29
N PHE A 45 13.20 6.63 16.44
CA PHE A 45 14.55 7.11 16.72
C PHE A 45 14.82 8.40 15.94
N GLY A 46 15.37 9.40 16.64
CA GLY A 46 15.86 10.63 16.03
C GLY A 46 17.11 10.40 15.19
N GLU A 47 17.57 11.45 14.51
CA GLU A 47 18.79 11.39 13.67
C GLU A 47 20.05 11.02 14.46
N ASP A 48 20.09 11.31 15.76
CA ASP A 48 21.16 10.97 16.68
C ASP A 48 21.09 9.50 17.18
N GLY A 49 20.06 8.75 16.75
CA GLY A 49 19.81 7.37 17.15
C GLY A 49 19.22 7.22 18.55
N ALA A 50 18.83 8.31 19.21
CA ALA A 50 18.13 8.25 20.50
C ALA A 50 16.61 8.10 20.28
N PRO A 51 15.90 7.37 21.15
CA PRO A 51 14.44 7.30 21.09
C PRO A 51 13.83 8.68 21.36
N LEU A 52 12.87 9.07 20.53
CA LEU A 52 12.09 10.29 20.70
C LEU A 52 11.06 10.10 21.80
N ASP A 53 10.84 11.16 22.58
CA ASP A 53 9.75 11.22 23.54
C ASP A 53 8.45 11.59 22.81
N LEU A 54 7.68 10.56 22.46
CA LEU A 54 6.43 10.70 21.71
C LEU A 54 5.33 11.43 22.51
N ASP A 55 5.44 11.51 23.83
CA ASP A 55 4.50 12.26 24.67
C ASP A 55 4.71 13.78 24.55
N GLN A 56 5.82 14.23 23.96
CA GLN A 56 6.15 15.65 23.75
C GLN A 56 5.80 16.16 22.34
N VAL A 57 5.27 15.30 21.46
CA VAL A 57 4.90 15.65 20.09
C VAL A 57 3.43 15.35 19.81
N ASP A 58 2.81 16.15 18.95
CA ASP A 58 1.40 15.98 18.56
C ASP A 58 1.24 15.08 17.31
N TRP A 59 2.09 14.06 17.18
CA TRP A 59 2.10 13.16 16.02
C TRP A 59 0.94 12.15 16.05
N VAL A 60 0.53 11.69 14.88
CA VAL A 60 -0.60 10.74 14.73
C VAL A 60 -0.04 9.35 14.49
N ALA A 61 -0.44 8.37 15.30
CA ALA A 61 -0.02 6.99 15.14
C ALA A 61 -0.67 6.35 13.90
N VAL A 62 0.11 5.60 13.13
CA VAL A 62 -0.28 4.95 11.87
C VAL A 62 -0.09 3.44 11.99
N GLY A 63 -1.02 2.67 11.44
CA GLY A 63 -0.90 1.21 11.26
C GLY A 63 -2.09 0.42 11.78
N GLY A 64 -2.22 -0.82 11.31
CA GLY A 64 -3.34 -1.70 11.66
C GLY A 64 -4.67 -1.35 11.00
N SER A 65 -4.69 -0.36 10.09
CA SER A 65 -5.92 0.11 9.44
C SER A 65 -6.34 -0.80 8.28
N THR A 66 -5.40 -1.42 7.56
CA THR A 66 -5.73 -2.31 6.44
C THR A 66 -6.16 -3.68 6.93
N SER A 67 -7.42 -4.03 6.65
CA SER A 67 -7.91 -5.38 6.95
C SER A 67 -7.28 -6.43 6.03
N SER A 68 -7.05 -7.65 6.55
CA SER A 68 -6.60 -8.77 5.72
C SER A 68 -7.58 -9.08 4.57
N ARG A 69 -8.85 -8.70 4.69
CA ARG A 69 -9.84 -8.81 3.61
C ARG A 69 -9.54 -7.85 2.45
N ALA A 70 -9.16 -6.61 2.73
CA ALA A 70 -8.81 -5.64 1.69
C ALA A 70 -7.57 -6.09 0.92
N ALA A 71 -6.51 -6.48 1.63
CA ALA A 71 -5.29 -6.97 1.00
C ALA A 71 -5.50 -8.28 0.22
N TYR A 72 -6.43 -9.14 0.66
CA TYR A 72 -6.82 -10.33 -0.10
C TYR A 72 -7.60 -9.98 -1.37
N GLY A 73 -8.52 -9.02 -1.29
CA GLY A 73 -9.27 -8.50 -2.44
C GLY A 73 -8.36 -7.95 -3.54
N ASP A 74 -7.32 -7.20 -3.15
CA ASP A 74 -6.30 -6.72 -4.11
C ASP A 74 -5.63 -7.89 -4.86
N MET A 75 -5.34 -9.00 -4.19
CA MET A 75 -4.76 -10.19 -4.83
C MET A 75 -5.74 -10.88 -5.78
N GLU A 76 -7.02 -10.97 -5.41
CA GLU A 76 -8.06 -11.55 -6.27
C GLU A 76 -8.27 -10.70 -7.52
N GLU A 77 -8.37 -9.39 -7.35
CA GLU A 77 -8.56 -8.43 -8.44
C GLU A 77 -7.40 -8.48 -9.43
N PHE A 78 -6.16 -8.43 -8.94
CA PHE A 78 -4.99 -8.57 -9.81
C PHE A 78 -4.96 -9.92 -10.52
N SER A 79 -5.26 -11.03 -9.82
CA SER A 79 -5.29 -12.36 -10.44
C SER A 79 -6.28 -12.46 -11.60
N ALA A 80 -7.45 -11.83 -11.45
CA ALA A 80 -8.50 -11.81 -12.47
C ALA A 80 -8.15 -10.91 -13.67
N ALA A 81 -7.33 -9.88 -13.45
CA ALA A 81 -6.89 -8.92 -14.45
C ALA A 81 -5.75 -9.41 -15.35
N VAL A 82 -4.97 -10.41 -14.91
CA VAL A 82 -3.85 -10.94 -15.70
C VAL A 82 -4.37 -11.56 -17.01
N GLY A 83 -3.81 -11.08 -18.14
CA GLY A 83 -4.22 -11.51 -19.48
C GLY A 83 -3.78 -12.92 -19.88
N ASP A 84 -2.74 -13.46 -19.25
CA ASP A 84 -2.27 -14.83 -19.47
C ASP A 84 -3.10 -15.82 -18.63
N PRO A 85 -3.88 -16.73 -19.26
CA PRO A 85 -4.76 -17.64 -18.53
C PRO A 85 -4.02 -18.62 -17.62
N GLU A 86 -2.79 -19.03 -17.96
CA GLU A 86 -2.00 -19.94 -17.13
C GLU A 86 -1.51 -19.22 -15.87
N VAL A 87 -1.04 -17.98 -16.03
CA VAL A 87 -0.62 -17.15 -14.89
C VAL A 87 -1.81 -16.78 -14.01
N ALA A 88 -2.93 -16.34 -14.58
CA ALA A 88 -4.15 -16.01 -13.84
C ALA A 88 -4.65 -17.22 -13.02
N THR A 89 -4.69 -18.41 -13.63
CA THR A 89 -5.08 -19.64 -12.94
C THR A 89 -4.14 -19.99 -11.79
N ARG A 90 -2.83 -19.83 -12.01
CA ARG A 90 -1.80 -20.09 -10.99
C ARG A 90 -1.93 -19.13 -9.81
N LEU A 91 -2.07 -17.83 -10.06
CA LEU A 91 -2.24 -16.81 -9.03
C LEU A 91 -3.54 -17.03 -8.24
N GLY A 92 -4.66 -17.27 -8.92
CA GLY A 92 -5.94 -17.55 -8.28
C GLY A 92 -5.91 -18.81 -7.41
N SER A 93 -5.26 -19.88 -7.87
CA SER A 93 -5.09 -21.12 -7.09
C SER A 93 -4.23 -20.92 -5.83
N ALA A 94 -3.29 -19.97 -5.86
CA ALA A 94 -2.46 -19.62 -4.71
C ALA A 94 -3.27 -18.97 -3.56
N LEU A 95 -4.45 -18.42 -3.85
CA LEU A 95 -5.28 -17.72 -2.87
C LEU A 95 -6.16 -18.64 -2.01
N GLY A 96 -6.26 -19.94 -2.32
CA GLY A 96 -7.15 -20.85 -1.59
C GLY A 96 -6.57 -21.40 -0.28
N GLY A 97 -7.15 -21.09 0.88
CA GLY A 97 -6.82 -21.73 2.18
C GLY A 97 -5.73 -21.05 3.00
N ARG A 98 -5.21 -21.76 4.02
CA ARG A 98 -4.22 -21.22 4.97
C ARG A 98 -2.90 -20.89 4.25
N GLY A 99 -2.37 -19.70 4.50
CA GLY A 99 -1.11 -19.25 3.90
C GLY A 99 -1.25 -18.71 2.47
N ALA A 100 -2.45 -18.30 2.08
CA ALA A 100 -2.75 -17.66 0.80
C ALA A 100 -1.79 -16.52 0.46
N PHE A 101 -1.60 -15.58 1.38
CA PHE A 101 -0.70 -14.43 1.20
C PHE A 101 0.73 -14.83 0.81
N ARG A 102 1.31 -15.82 1.50
CA ARG A 102 2.66 -16.28 1.20
C ARG A 102 2.72 -16.96 -0.16
N ARG A 103 1.82 -17.91 -0.42
CA ARG A 103 1.79 -18.64 -1.69
C ARG A 103 1.53 -17.74 -2.89
N PHE A 104 0.68 -16.73 -2.72
CA PHE A 104 0.42 -15.74 -3.75
C PHE A 104 1.70 -14.97 -4.08
N LYS A 105 2.41 -14.45 -3.07
CA LYS A 105 3.70 -13.78 -3.28
C LYS A 105 4.70 -14.71 -3.98
N ASP A 106 4.84 -15.95 -3.51
CA ASP A 106 5.71 -16.95 -4.14
C ASP A 106 5.33 -17.18 -5.61
N ALA A 107 4.03 -17.27 -5.91
CA ALA A 107 3.54 -17.42 -7.28
C ALA A 107 3.85 -16.20 -8.15
N VAL A 108 3.70 -14.97 -7.62
CA VAL A 108 4.10 -13.73 -8.30
C VAL A 108 5.60 -13.72 -8.60
N TYR A 109 6.45 -14.14 -7.66
CA TYR A 109 7.91 -14.20 -7.87
C TYR A 109 8.32 -15.08 -9.06
N ASP A 110 7.52 -16.10 -9.38
CA ASP A 110 7.75 -17.02 -10.47
C ASP A 110 7.08 -16.59 -11.81
N THR A 111 6.42 -15.44 -11.86
CA THR A 111 5.84 -14.88 -13.09
C THR A 111 6.90 -14.12 -13.93
N PRO A 112 6.62 -13.84 -15.22
CA PRO A 112 7.41 -12.90 -16.00
C PRO A 112 7.58 -11.56 -15.29
N GLU A 113 8.71 -10.89 -15.53
CA GLU A 113 9.06 -9.63 -14.89
C GLU A 113 7.98 -8.55 -15.09
N GLU A 114 7.38 -8.50 -16.28
CA GLU A 114 6.30 -7.56 -16.57
C GLU A 114 5.08 -7.72 -15.65
N ILE A 115 4.72 -8.96 -15.30
CA ILE A 115 3.56 -9.25 -14.42
C ILE A 115 3.94 -8.98 -12.96
N ARG A 116 5.14 -9.41 -12.54
CA ARG A 116 5.65 -9.12 -11.19
C ARG A 116 5.73 -7.63 -10.93
N ALA A 117 6.28 -6.86 -11.87
CA ALA A 117 6.39 -5.41 -11.74
C ALA A 117 5.01 -4.73 -11.72
N ALA A 118 4.05 -5.22 -12.52
CA ALA A 118 2.67 -4.73 -12.50
C ALA A 118 1.98 -5.00 -11.16
N TRP A 119 2.18 -6.19 -10.56
CA TRP A 119 1.67 -6.49 -9.21
C TRP A 119 2.20 -5.50 -8.17
N HIS A 120 3.50 -5.24 -8.16
CA HIS A 120 4.10 -4.31 -7.20
C HIS A 120 3.55 -2.89 -7.38
N ARG A 121 3.49 -2.37 -8.61
CA ARG A 121 2.89 -1.05 -8.88
C ARG A 121 1.43 -0.97 -8.46
N PHE A 122 0.62 -1.96 -8.82
CA PHE A 122 -0.78 -2.03 -8.43
C PHE A 122 -0.95 -2.04 -6.90
N ARG A 123 -0.20 -2.90 -6.20
CA ARG A 123 -0.22 -2.97 -4.73
C ARG A 123 0.16 -1.62 -4.11
N ASP A 124 1.21 -0.99 -4.61
CA ASP A 124 1.71 0.27 -4.05
C ASP A 124 0.70 1.41 -4.28
N LEU A 125 0.03 1.45 -5.44
CA LEU A 125 -1.06 2.39 -5.70
C LEU A 125 -2.26 2.16 -4.77
N ARG A 126 -2.66 0.90 -4.54
CA ARG A 126 -3.73 0.54 -3.58
C ARG A 126 -3.38 0.93 -2.14
N SER A 127 -2.11 0.79 -1.77
CA SER A 127 -1.58 1.24 -0.49
C SER A 127 -1.67 2.78 -0.34
N GLN A 128 -1.32 3.52 -1.39
CA GLN A 128 -1.45 4.99 -1.42
C GLN A 128 -2.90 5.48 -1.36
N ILE A 129 -3.84 4.76 -1.99
CA ILE A 129 -5.28 5.05 -1.89
C ILE A 129 -5.72 4.91 -0.43
N ARG A 130 -5.38 3.80 0.23
CA ARG A 130 -5.71 3.59 1.65
C ARG A 130 -5.05 4.61 2.58
N ALA A 131 -3.81 5.02 2.29
CA ALA A 131 -3.17 6.12 3.02
C ALA A 131 -3.96 7.43 2.88
N THR A 132 -4.46 7.71 1.67
CA THR A 132 -5.27 8.91 1.41
C THR A 132 -6.62 8.84 2.12
N GLU A 133 -7.28 7.67 2.11
CA GLU A 133 -8.51 7.43 2.89
C GLU A 133 -8.27 7.64 4.39
N TRP A 134 -7.17 7.08 4.92
CA TRP A 134 -6.80 7.26 6.32
C TRP A 134 -6.55 8.72 6.70
N LEU A 135 -5.89 9.51 5.83
CA LEU A 135 -5.69 10.94 6.05
C LEU A 135 -7.02 11.72 6.12
N VAL A 136 -8.03 11.31 5.36
CA VAL A 136 -9.38 11.88 5.40
C VAL A 136 -10.09 11.49 6.70
N ASP A 137 -10.03 10.22 7.08
CA ASP A 137 -10.65 9.71 8.31
C ASP A 137 -10.09 10.40 9.58
N GLU A 138 -8.80 10.75 9.58
CA GLU A 138 -8.14 11.51 10.65
C GLU A 138 -8.34 13.04 10.56
N ASP A 139 -9.09 13.54 9.57
CA ASP A 139 -9.31 14.97 9.27
C ASP A 139 -7.99 15.76 9.11
N LEU A 140 -6.97 15.13 8.53
CA LEU A 140 -5.64 15.72 8.34
C LEU A 140 -5.47 16.45 7.01
N VAL A 141 -6.31 16.16 6.02
CA VAL A 141 -6.25 16.76 4.68
C VAL A 141 -7.63 17.25 4.24
N ASP A 142 -7.66 18.07 3.18
CA ASP A 142 -8.91 18.48 2.57
C ASP A 142 -9.52 17.35 1.72
N GLU A 143 -10.81 17.07 1.90
CA GLU A 143 -11.51 15.99 1.20
C GLU A 143 -11.52 16.17 -0.33
N ALA A 144 -11.59 17.41 -0.83
CA ALA A 144 -11.59 17.64 -2.28
C ALA A 144 -10.20 17.40 -2.88
N GLU A 145 -9.14 17.77 -2.14
CA GLU A 145 -7.77 17.47 -2.51
C GLU A 145 -7.49 15.96 -2.49
N ALA A 146 -7.92 15.27 -1.42
CA ALA A 146 -7.82 13.82 -1.30
C ALA A 146 -8.58 13.10 -2.42
N GLY A 147 -9.81 13.52 -2.73
CA GLY A 147 -10.61 12.95 -3.82
C GLY A 147 -9.93 13.10 -5.18
N ALA A 148 -9.26 14.23 -5.45
CA ALA A 148 -8.50 14.42 -6.68
C ALA A 148 -7.26 13.51 -6.76
N VAL A 149 -6.60 13.24 -5.64
CA VAL A 149 -5.48 12.29 -5.59
C VAL A 149 -5.95 10.86 -5.80
N MET A 150 -6.98 10.42 -5.05
CA MET A 150 -7.53 9.07 -5.16
C MET A 150 -8.01 8.78 -6.58
N GLY A 151 -8.73 9.70 -7.22
CA GLY A 151 -9.18 9.49 -8.60
C GLY A 151 -8.04 9.32 -9.62
N ARG A 152 -6.86 9.90 -9.37
CA ARG A 152 -5.66 9.64 -10.20
C ARG A 152 -5.06 8.27 -9.90
N LEU A 153 -4.90 7.93 -8.62
CA LEU A 153 -4.38 6.63 -8.20
C LEU A 153 -5.26 5.48 -8.66
N GLU A 154 -6.58 5.63 -8.63
CA GLU A 154 -7.55 4.66 -9.15
C GLU A 154 -7.39 4.47 -10.66
N ALA A 155 -7.24 5.56 -11.42
CA ALA A 155 -7.00 5.48 -12.86
C ALA A 155 -5.66 4.77 -13.19
N ASP A 156 -4.63 4.98 -12.36
CA ASP A 156 -3.35 4.29 -12.50
C ASP A 156 -3.48 2.80 -12.14
N CYS A 157 -4.23 2.46 -11.08
CA CYS A 157 -4.57 1.07 -10.72
C CYS A 157 -5.26 0.37 -11.91
N ASP A 158 -6.29 1.00 -12.48
CA ASP A 158 -7.01 0.47 -13.64
C ASP A 158 -6.09 0.23 -14.83
N ASN A 159 -5.08 1.08 -15.02
CA ASN A 159 -4.09 0.92 -16.07
C ASN A 159 -3.16 -0.27 -15.82
N GLU A 160 -2.73 -0.52 -14.57
CA GLU A 160 -1.95 -1.71 -14.19
C GLU A 160 -2.76 -3.01 -14.26
N LEU A 161 -4.08 -2.94 -14.05
CA LEU A 161 -5.01 -4.06 -14.23
C LEU A 161 -5.39 -4.33 -15.70
N ARG A 162 -4.95 -3.49 -16.65
CA ARG A 162 -5.12 -3.86 -18.06
C ARG A 162 -4.35 -5.15 -18.34
N PRO A 163 -4.86 -6.04 -19.20
CA PRO A 163 -4.22 -7.33 -19.46
C PRO A 163 -2.75 -7.14 -19.82
N VAL A 164 -1.85 -7.48 -18.90
CA VAL A 164 -0.40 -7.46 -19.14
C VAL A 164 -0.11 -8.61 -20.10
N PRO A 165 0.28 -8.34 -21.36
CA PRO A 165 0.52 -9.41 -22.32
C PRO A 165 1.75 -10.19 -21.85
N SER A 166 1.58 -11.48 -21.59
CA SER A 166 2.74 -12.33 -21.36
C SER A 166 3.54 -12.45 -22.65
N ARG A 167 4.84 -12.14 -22.61
CA ARG A 167 5.71 -12.65 -23.66
C ARG A 167 5.77 -14.16 -23.49
N ARG A 168 5.04 -14.91 -24.31
CA ARG A 168 5.16 -16.37 -24.39
C ARG A 168 6.66 -16.72 -24.43
N ARG A 169 7.13 -17.51 -23.47
CA ARG A 169 8.46 -18.13 -23.58
C ARG A 169 8.45 -18.99 -24.83
N GLU A 170 9.18 -18.59 -25.87
CA GLU A 170 9.46 -19.49 -26.98
C GLU A 170 10.26 -20.68 -26.44
N PRO A 171 9.86 -21.93 -26.72
CA PRO A 171 10.65 -23.08 -26.34
C PRO A 171 11.98 -23.07 -27.12
N ALA A 172 13.08 -23.29 -26.40
CA ALA A 172 14.42 -23.48 -26.96
C ALA A 172 14.55 -24.81 -27.72
#